data_AF-A0A389MUN2-F1
#
_entry.id   AF-A0A389MUN2-F1
#
_cell.length_a   1.000
_cell.length_b   1.000
_cell.length_c   1.000
_cell.angle_alpha   90.00
_cell.angle_beta   90.00
_cell.angle_gamma   90.00
#
_symmetry.space_group_name_H-M   'P 1'
#
loop_
_entity.id
_entity.type
_entity.pdbx_description
1 polymer ?
#
loop_
_entity_poly.entity_id
_entity_poly.type
_entity_poly.pdbx_seq_one_letter_code
_entity_poly.pdbx_strand_id
1 'polypeptide(L)'
;MASKILTSTLFRDDARLQMTAIDHRYHVTVGDQGVHVRRIQFFLYGVGALQVMYAEDVASGEDPEMTASLFNAEAEVMEYGTATAKAVLIYKQMNKIIGYGYQTSADNIVGVLTIRHMDKIARTGTSKSTEERKTITASATNALKPAVMAGMTVGSRVIGRS
;
A
#
# COMPACT_ATOMS: atom_id res chain seq x y z
N MET A 1 8.82 27.71 -12.30
CA MET A 1 7.87 26.58 -12.27
C MET A 1 7.59 26.25 -10.82
N ALA A 2 6.32 26.16 -10.40
CA ALA A 2 5.99 25.80 -9.02
C ALA A 2 6.56 24.41 -8.70
N SER A 3 7.28 24.28 -7.59
CA SER A 3 7.81 23.00 -7.14
C SER A 3 6.64 22.05 -6.88
N LYS A 4 6.62 20.90 -7.56
CA LYS A 4 5.63 19.85 -7.30
C LYS A 4 5.81 19.34 -5.87
N ILE A 5 4.72 19.31 -5.09
CA ILE A 5 4.73 18.85 -3.70
C ILE A 5 4.68 17.33 -3.66
N LEU A 6 3.81 16.73 -4.49
CA LEU A 6 3.70 15.29 -4.65
C LEU A 6 4.72 14.81 -5.69
N THR A 7 5.40 13.71 -5.38
CA THR A 7 6.58 13.23 -6.12
C THR A 7 6.44 11.81 -6.63
N SER A 8 5.51 11.02 -6.09
CA SER A 8 5.24 9.66 -6.54
C SER A 8 4.67 9.65 -7.97
N THR A 9 4.96 8.62 -8.75
CA THR A 9 4.39 8.44 -10.09
C THR A 9 2.86 8.40 -10.08
N LEU A 10 2.26 7.96 -8.97
CA LEU A 10 0.81 7.86 -8.83
C LEU A 10 0.13 9.21 -8.61
N PHE A 11 0.78 10.21 -8.01
CA PHE A 11 0.13 11.48 -7.68
C PHE A 11 0.80 12.73 -8.27
N ARG A 12 2.08 12.66 -8.66
CA ARG A 12 2.85 13.84 -9.08
C ARG A 12 2.31 14.56 -10.31
N ASP A 13 1.60 13.85 -11.18
CA ASP A 13 1.13 14.38 -12.47
C ASP A 13 -0.34 14.85 -12.43
N ASP A 14 -1.03 14.67 -11.31
CA ASP A 14 -2.41 15.13 -11.14
C ASP A 14 -2.44 16.54 -10.51
N ALA A 15 -2.95 17.52 -11.26
CA ALA A 15 -3.00 18.90 -10.80
C ALA A 15 -3.94 19.09 -9.59
N ARG A 16 -5.06 18.35 -9.53
CA ARG A 16 -6.01 18.48 -8.42
C ARG A 16 -5.39 17.94 -7.13
N LEU A 17 -4.75 16.78 -7.18
CA LEU A 17 -4.07 16.21 -6.02
C LEU A 17 -2.87 17.07 -5.55
N GLN A 18 -2.14 17.70 -6.48
CA GLN A 18 -1.11 18.68 -6.10
C GLN A 18 -1.71 19.86 -5.33
N MET A 19 -2.89 20.35 -5.73
CA MET A 19 -3.59 21.41 -5.00
C MET A 19 -4.14 20.91 -3.65
N THR A 20 -4.65 19.67 -3.58
CA THR A 20 -5.05 19.02 -2.32
C THR A 20 -3.90 18.95 -1.32
N ALA A 21 -2.65 18.89 -1.78
CA ALA A 21 -1.46 18.87 -0.94
C ALA A 21 -1.07 20.26 -0.39
N ILE A 22 -1.75 21.33 -0.81
CA ILE A 22 -1.42 22.72 -0.48
C ILE A 22 -2.60 23.44 0.20
N ASP A 23 -3.82 23.31 -0.33
CA ASP A 23 -4.99 24.08 0.09
C ASP A 23 -6.17 23.17 0.43
N HIS A 24 -6.79 23.44 1.59
CA HIS A 24 -7.92 22.70 2.12
C HIS A 24 -9.18 22.76 1.24
N ARG A 25 -9.29 23.77 0.37
CA ARG A 25 -10.40 23.89 -0.60
C ARG A 25 -10.42 22.79 -1.65
N TYR A 26 -9.30 22.12 -1.87
CA TYR A 26 -9.16 21.04 -2.84
C TYR A 26 -9.12 19.66 -2.19
N HIS A 27 -9.54 19.54 -0.93
CA HIS A 27 -9.74 18.25 -0.29
C HIS A 27 -10.73 17.40 -1.10
N VAL A 28 -10.41 16.11 -1.22
CA VAL A 28 -11.28 15.17 -1.95
C VAL A 28 -12.26 14.56 -0.96
N THR A 29 -13.55 14.72 -1.24
CA THR A 29 -14.66 14.32 -0.35
C THR A 29 -15.64 13.40 -1.06
N VAL A 30 -16.59 12.84 -0.31
CA VAL A 30 -17.69 12.06 -0.88
C VAL A 30 -18.44 12.87 -1.93
N GLY A 31 -18.73 12.24 -3.07
CA GLY A 31 -19.36 12.86 -4.24
C GLY A 31 -18.39 13.48 -5.24
N ASP A 32 -17.09 13.55 -4.93
CA ASP A 32 -16.10 13.93 -5.94
C ASP A 32 -15.95 12.84 -7.00
N GLN A 33 -15.75 13.23 -8.25
CA GLN A 33 -15.58 12.32 -9.37
C GLN A 33 -14.42 12.73 -10.27
N GLY A 34 -13.61 11.77 -10.72
CA GLY A 34 -12.62 11.94 -11.77
C GLY A 34 -11.29 11.22 -11.51
N VAL A 35 -10.30 11.48 -12.38
CA VAL A 35 -9.01 10.76 -12.40
C VAL A 35 -8.28 10.80 -11.05
N HIS A 36 -8.38 11.91 -10.33
CA HIS A 36 -7.80 12.09 -9.00
C HIS A 36 -8.37 11.07 -7.98
N VAL A 37 -9.67 10.77 -8.04
CA VAL A 37 -10.32 9.75 -7.21
C VAL A 37 -9.83 8.36 -7.60
N ARG A 38 -9.78 8.06 -8.90
CA ARG A 38 -9.27 6.76 -9.39
C ARG A 38 -7.85 6.48 -8.92
N ARG A 39 -6.98 7.50 -8.87
CA ARG A 39 -5.61 7.38 -8.34
C ARG A 39 -5.60 7.05 -6.85
N ILE A 40 -6.49 7.68 -6.07
CA ILE A 40 -6.67 7.37 -4.64
C ILE A 40 -7.17 5.93 -4.45
N GLN A 41 -8.20 5.51 -5.19
CA GLN A 41 -8.73 4.15 -5.13
C GLN A 41 -7.68 3.11 -5.49
N PHE A 42 -6.89 3.35 -6.55
CA PHE A 42 -5.78 2.48 -6.94
C PHE A 42 -4.71 2.37 -5.85
N PHE A 43 -4.40 3.49 -5.18
CA PHE A 43 -3.51 3.48 -4.03
C PHE A 43 -4.05 2.62 -2.88
N LEU A 44 -5.32 2.81 -2.51
CA LEU A 44 -5.98 2.06 -1.43
C LEU A 44 -6.00 0.56 -1.70
N TYR A 45 -6.21 0.18 -2.96
CA TYR A 45 -6.09 -1.20 -3.42
C TYR A 45 -4.68 -1.74 -3.23
N GLY A 46 -3.65 -0.98 -3.63
CA GLY A 46 -2.25 -1.40 -3.52
C GLY A 46 -1.71 -1.53 -2.08
N VAL A 47 -2.26 -0.79 -1.12
CA VAL A 47 -1.83 -0.83 0.29
C VAL A 47 -2.61 -1.82 1.16
N GLY A 48 -3.56 -2.56 0.57
CA GLY A 48 -4.36 -3.54 1.30
C GLY A 48 -5.42 -2.94 2.21
N ALA A 49 -5.81 -1.67 2.02
CA ALA A 49 -6.88 -1.07 2.82
C ALA A 49 -8.21 -1.82 2.64
N LEU A 50 -8.47 -2.34 1.43
CA LEU A 50 -9.64 -3.18 1.17
C LEU A 50 -9.61 -4.52 1.91
N GLN A 51 -8.44 -5.06 2.23
CA GLN A 51 -8.33 -6.33 2.98
C GLN A 51 -8.73 -6.13 4.44
N VAL A 52 -8.32 -5.00 5.03
CA VAL A 52 -8.74 -4.63 6.38
C VAL A 52 -10.24 -4.30 6.41
N MET A 53 -10.74 -3.59 5.39
CA MET A 53 -12.18 -3.37 5.22
C MET A 53 -12.97 -4.66 5.16
N TYR A 54 -12.52 -5.63 4.35
CA TYR A 54 -13.15 -6.95 4.28
C TYR A 54 -13.18 -7.64 5.65
N ALA A 55 -12.08 -7.59 6.40
CA ALA A 55 -12.00 -8.21 7.72
C ALA A 55 -12.90 -7.52 8.75
N GLU A 56 -13.03 -6.20 8.71
CA GLU A 56 -13.92 -5.43 9.58
C GLU A 56 -15.40 -5.73 9.27
N ASP A 57 -15.78 -5.78 7.99
CA ASP A 57 -17.15 -6.07 7.56
C ASP A 57 -17.59 -7.45 8.05
N VAL A 58 -16.72 -8.46 7.88
CA VAL A 58 -16.95 -9.82 8.40
C VAL A 58 -17.09 -9.82 9.93
N ALA A 59 -16.28 -9.05 10.64
CA ALA A 59 -16.35 -8.97 12.10
C ALA A 59 -17.62 -8.26 12.59
N SER A 60 -18.13 -7.30 11.81
CA SER A 60 -19.37 -6.57 12.10
C SER A 60 -20.65 -7.28 11.64
N GLY A 61 -20.52 -8.37 10.88
CA GLY A 61 -21.65 -9.08 10.29
C GLY A 61 -22.29 -8.37 9.10
N GLU A 62 -21.56 -7.44 8.47
CA GLU A 62 -21.93 -6.83 7.19
C GLU A 62 -21.52 -7.75 6.04
N ASP A 63 -22.19 -7.65 4.88
CA ASP A 63 -21.87 -8.45 3.70
C ASP A 63 -20.62 -7.89 2.98
N PRO A 64 -19.43 -8.51 3.14
CA PRO A 64 -18.19 -7.92 2.64
C PRO A 64 -18.10 -7.93 1.10
N GLU A 65 -18.79 -8.88 0.46
CA GLU A 65 -18.88 -8.96 -1.01
C GLU A 65 -19.67 -7.78 -1.59
N MET A 66 -20.68 -7.30 -0.87
CA MET A 66 -21.46 -6.13 -1.28
C MET A 66 -20.59 -4.86 -1.25
N THR A 67 -19.84 -4.65 -0.17
CA THR A 67 -18.94 -3.49 -0.05
C THR A 67 -17.84 -3.52 -1.12
N ALA A 68 -17.25 -4.69 -1.38
CA ALA A 68 -16.24 -4.85 -2.42
C ALA A 68 -16.79 -4.60 -3.82
N SER A 69 -18.00 -5.10 -4.11
CA SER A 69 -18.71 -4.84 -5.37
C SER A 69 -18.98 -3.34 -5.56
N LEU A 70 -19.46 -2.67 -4.51
CA LEU A 70 -19.72 -1.24 -4.52
C LEU A 70 -18.44 -0.43 -4.76
N PHE A 71 -17.32 -0.79 -4.13
CA PHE A 71 -16.03 -0.15 -4.37
C PHE A 71 -15.59 -0.28 -5.83
N ASN A 72 -15.78 -1.45 -6.44
CA ASN A 72 -15.43 -1.64 -7.85
C ASN A 72 -16.31 -0.80 -8.78
N ALA A 73 -17.62 -0.74 -8.51
CA ALA A 73 -18.55 0.09 -9.26
C ALA A 73 -18.17 1.58 -9.15
N GLU A 74 -17.89 2.07 -7.94
CA GLU A 74 -17.40 3.44 -7.69
C GLU A 74 -16.08 3.70 -8.44
N ALA A 75 -15.17 2.72 -8.46
CA ALA A 75 -13.90 2.86 -9.16
C ALA A 75 -14.07 2.94 -10.67
N GLU A 76 -15.00 2.18 -11.25
CA GLU A 76 -15.31 2.20 -12.69
C GLU A 76 -15.77 3.58 -13.16
N VAL A 77 -16.62 4.24 -12.39
CA VAL A 77 -17.08 5.61 -12.68
C VAL A 77 -16.15 6.70 -12.11
N MET A 78 -15.08 6.30 -11.42
CA MET A 78 -14.12 7.19 -10.75
C MET A 78 -14.77 8.12 -9.73
N GLU A 79 -15.78 7.63 -9.02
CA GLU A 79 -16.55 8.38 -8.03
C GLU A 79 -16.07 8.04 -6.62
N TYR A 80 -16.03 9.05 -5.77
CA TYR A 80 -15.75 8.92 -4.35
C TYR A 80 -17.07 8.65 -3.63
N GLY A 81 -17.49 7.39 -3.62
CA GLY A 81 -18.70 6.97 -2.92
C GLY A 81 -18.44 6.50 -1.49
N THR A 82 -19.41 5.77 -0.94
CA THR A 82 -19.41 5.33 0.45
C THR A 82 -18.38 4.23 0.70
N ALA A 83 -18.16 3.33 -0.26
CA ALA A 83 -17.15 2.28 -0.11
C ALA A 83 -15.73 2.87 -0.16
N THR A 84 -15.49 3.82 -1.07
CA THR A 84 -14.22 4.56 -1.13
C THR A 84 -13.97 5.35 0.16
N ALA A 85 -15.02 6.00 0.69
CA ALA A 85 -14.94 6.72 1.97
C ALA A 85 -14.57 5.80 3.14
N LYS A 86 -15.16 4.61 3.22
CA LYS A 86 -14.86 3.59 4.23
C LYS A 86 -13.40 3.12 4.12
N ALA A 87 -12.92 2.83 2.91
CA ALA A 87 -11.53 2.45 2.67
C ALA A 87 -10.54 3.56 3.08
N VAL A 88 -10.85 4.83 2.85
CA VAL A 88 -10.02 5.96 3.30
C VAL A 88 -10.01 6.09 4.83
N LEU A 89 -11.16 5.91 5.48
CA LEU A 89 -11.27 5.92 6.94
C LEU A 89 -10.37 4.86 7.56
N ILE A 90 -10.46 3.63 7.06
CA ILE A 90 -9.62 2.49 7.49
C ILE A 90 -8.15 2.81 7.27
N TYR A 91 -7.78 3.29 6.08
CA TYR A 91 -6.40 3.67 5.78
C TYR A 91 -5.85 4.71 6.77
N LYS A 92 -6.65 5.72 7.12
CA LYS A 92 -6.27 6.75 8.10
C LYS A 92 -6.13 6.18 9.51
N GLN A 93 -7.02 5.29 9.93
CA GLN A 93 -6.95 4.62 11.22
C GLN A 93 -5.70 3.74 11.32
N MET A 94 -5.43 2.93 10.30
CA MET A 94 -4.25 2.05 10.22
C MET A 94 -2.93 2.82 10.35
N ASN A 95 -2.86 4.00 9.71
CA ASN A 95 -1.64 4.82 9.65
C ASN A 95 -1.63 5.95 10.67
N LYS A 96 -2.63 6.04 11.55
CA LYS A 96 -2.80 7.09 12.56
C LYS A 96 -2.65 8.50 11.97
N ILE A 97 -3.25 8.72 10.79
CA ILE A 97 -3.23 10.01 10.10
C ILE A 97 -4.33 10.88 10.70
N ILE A 98 -4.06 11.43 11.88
CA ILE A 98 -4.97 12.31 12.62
C ILE A 98 -4.33 13.70 12.67
N GLY A 99 -5.10 14.73 12.31
CA GLY A 99 -4.70 16.11 12.54
C GLY A 99 -4.88 16.45 14.02
N TYR A 100 -3.92 16.07 14.87
CA TYR A 100 -4.00 16.22 16.33
C TYR A 100 -4.29 17.65 16.84
N GLY A 101 -4.16 18.68 15.99
CA GLY A 101 -4.54 20.06 16.31
C GLY A 101 -6.03 20.38 16.12
N TYR A 102 -6.80 19.55 15.42
CA TYR A 102 -8.19 19.85 15.00
C TYR A 102 -9.18 18.70 15.15
N GLN A 103 -8.72 17.45 15.19
CA GLN A 103 -9.59 16.28 15.19
C GLN A 103 -9.10 15.21 16.16
N THR A 104 -10.04 14.59 16.88
CA THR A 104 -9.77 13.46 17.78
C THR A 104 -9.97 12.10 17.12
N SER A 105 -10.59 12.06 15.94
CA SER A 105 -10.92 10.84 15.19
C SER A 105 -10.57 11.01 13.71
N ALA A 106 -10.20 9.91 13.05
CA ALA A 106 -9.98 9.90 11.61
C ALA A 106 -11.30 10.23 10.87
N ASP A 107 -11.23 11.12 9.89
CA ASP A 107 -12.33 11.41 8.96
C ASP A 107 -12.20 10.61 7.65
N ASN A 108 -13.21 10.69 6.79
CA ASN A 108 -13.26 10.03 5.47
C ASN A 108 -12.89 10.97 4.31
N ILE A 109 -12.16 12.06 4.58
CA ILE A 109 -11.76 13.10 3.63
C ILE A 109 -10.27 12.95 3.31
N VAL A 110 -9.91 12.99 2.04
CA VAL A 110 -8.50 13.02 1.63
C VAL A 110 -8.03 14.47 1.60
N GLY A 111 -7.39 14.88 2.69
CA GLY A 111 -6.81 16.21 2.84
C GLY A 111 -5.29 16.25 2.68
N VAL A 112 -4.70 17.42 2.97
CA VAL A 112 -3.25 17.69 2.83
C VAL A 112 -2.38 16.62 3.48
N LEU A 113 -2.66 16.28 4.74
CA LEU A 113 -1.87 15.28 5.48
C LEU A 113 -1.97 13.89 4.85
N THR A 114 -3.19 13.54 4.42
CA THR A 114 -3.50 12.23 3.85
C THR A 114 -2.81 12.07 2.50
N ILE A 115 -2.97 13.01 1.57
CA ILE A 115 -2.39 12.88 0.23
C ILE A 115 -0.86 12.89 0.28
N ARG A 116 -0.26 13.68 1.19
CA ARG A 116 1.19 13.68 1.42
C ARG A 116 1.68 12.35 2.01
N HIS A 117 0.92 11.76 2.93
CA HIS A 117 1.25 10.44 3.47
C HIS A 117 1.14 9.37 2.38
N MET A 118 0.06 9.38 1.59
CA MET A 118 -0.11 8.47 0.46
C MET A 118 1.04 8.59 -0.54
N ASP A 119 1.47 9.81 -0.89
CA ASP A 119 2.61 10.05 -1.79
C ASP A 119 3.92 9.48 -1.24
N LYS A 120 4.16 9.67 0.06
CA LYS A 120 5.33 9.09 0.73
C LYS A 120 5.32 7.56 0.62
N ILE A 121 4.18 6.91 0.92
CA ILE A 121 4.04 5.45 0.86
C ILE A 121 4.14 4.92 -0.57
N ALA A 122 3.51 5.60 -1.53
CA ALA A 122 3.56 5.24 -2.95
C ALA A 122 4.99 5.33 -3.50
N ARG A 123 5.80 6.26 -3.00
CA ARG A 123 7.21 6.39 -3.36
C ARG A 123 8.10 5.32 -2.72
N THR A 124 7.91 5.02 -1.44
CA THR A 124 8.75 4.04 -0.73
C THR A 124 8.42 2.60 -1.10
N GLY A 125 7.29 2.37 -1.79
CA GLY A 125 6.95 1.07 -2.35
C GLY A 125 6.97 -0.02 -1.29
N THR A 126 6.15 0.14 -0.24
CA THR A 126 5.59 -0.90 0.67
C THR A 126 5.35 -0.35 2.08
N SER A 127 4.10 -0.38 2.54
CA SER A 127 3.80 -0.50 3.96
C SER A 127 4.02 -1.96 4.35
N LYS A 128 5.05 -2.25 5.15
CA LYS A 128 5.33 -3.55 5.80
C LYS A 128 5.63 -4.79 4.92
N SER A 129 6.50 -4.69 3.90
CA SER A 129 7.16 -5.91 3.37
C SER A 129 8.68 -5.80 3.22
N THR A 130 9.30 -4.75 3.77
CA THR A 130 10.77 -4.63 3.79
C THR A 130 11.41 -5.67 4.72
N GLU A 131 10.75 -6.04 5.82
CA GLU A 131 11.21 -7.15 6.68
C GLU A 131 11.04 -8.51 5.98
N GLU A 132 9.94 -8.75 5.28
CA GLU A 132 9.71 -9.99 4.54
C GLU A 132 10.59 -10.13 3.29
N ARG A 133 10.94 -9.04 2.61
CA ARG A 133 11.87 -9.10 1.46
C ARG A 133 13.31 -9.40 1.86
N LYS A 134 13.75 -9.01 3.07
CA LYS A 134 15.10 -9.34 3.55
C LYS A 134 15.23 -10.81 3.93
N THR A 135 14.18 -11.44 4.47
CA THR A 135 14.24 -12.86 4.87
C THR A 135 14.25 -13.81 3.67
N ILE A 136 13.57 -13.46 2.56
CA ILE A 136 13.55 -14.32 1.36
C ILE A 136 14.89 -14.27 0.61
N THR A 137 15.54 -13.10 0.51
CA THR A 137 16.86 -12.99 -0.15
C THR A 137 18.00 -13.56 0.71
N ALA A 138 17.92 -13.47 2.06
CA ALA A 138 18.92 -14.09 2.93
C ALA A 138 18.80 -15.63 2.97
N SER A 139 17.60 -16.19 2.77
CA SER A 139 17.38 -17.64 2.74
C SER A 139 17.78 -18.26 1.39
N ALA A 140 17.59 -17.56 0.27
CA ALA A 140 17.93 -18.08 -1.06
C ALA A 140 19.46 -18.20 -1.30
N THR A 141 20.29 -17.37 -0.65
CA THR A 141 21.75 -17.45 -0.78
C THR A 141 22.40 -18.58 0.02
N ASN A 142 21.68 -19.20 0.96
CA ASN A 142 22.24 -20.23 1.85
C ASN A 142 21.78 -21.66 1.53
N ALA A 143 20.90 -21.86 0.53
CA ALA A 143 20.36 -23.18 0.17
C ALA A 143 21.01 -23.81 -1.09
N LEU A 144 21.98 -23.14 -1.74
CA LEU A 144 22.63 -23.64 -2.96
C LEU A 144 24.08 -24.14 -2.78
N LYS A 145 24.55 -24.32 -1.53
CA LYS A 145 25.73 -25.13 -1.22
C LYS A 145 25.49 -25.89 0.10
N PRO A 146 24.97 -27.12 0.01
CA PRO A 146 25.88 -28.25 0.19
C PRO A 146 25.44 -29.46 -0.66
N ALA A 147 25.75 -29.48 -1.95
CA ALA A 147 25.59 -30.68 -2.78
C ALA A 147 26.80 -30.97 -3.70
N VAL A 148 27.91 -30.23 -3.53
CA VAL A 148 29.16 -30.40 -4.34
C VAL A 148 30.39 -30.62 -3.43
N MET A 149 30.20 -31.08 -2.19
CA MET A 149 31.30 -31.42 -1.26
C MET A 149 31.09 -32.80 -0.62
N ALA A 150 30.37 -33.71 -1.29
CA ALA A 150 30.31 -35.11 -0.92
C ALA A 150 30.89 -35.95 -2.07
N GLY A 151 32.11 -36.45 -1.90
CA GLY A 151 32.61 -37.60 -2.67
C GLY A 151 33.53 -37.30 -3.86
N MET A 152 34.72 -36.74 -3.63
CA MET A 152 35.86 -36.96 -4.51
C MET A 152 37.17 -36.85 -3.72
N THR A 153 37.46 -37.88 -2.93
CA THR A 153 38.77 -38.09 -2.31
C THR A 153 39.52 -39.11 -3.15
N VAL A 154 40.35 -38.65 -4.09
CA VAL A 154 41.36 -39.50 -4.75
C VAL A 154 42.55 -39.60 -3.79
N GLY A 155 42.53 -40.64 -2.94
CA GLY A 155 43.60 -40.96 -2.02
C GLY A 155 44.39 -42.17 -2.50
N SER A 156 45.51 -41.92 -3.18
CA SER A 156 46.55 -42.90 -3.46
C SER A 156 47.10 -43.50 -2.16
N ARG A 157 47.13 -44.83 -2.01
CA ARG A 157 48.16 -45.50 -1.19
C ARG A 157 48.37 -46.97 -1.59
N VAL A 158 49.53 -47.17 -2.20
CA VAL A 158 50.36 -48.38 -2.30
C VAL A 158 50.34 -49.19 -1.01
N ILE A 159 50.07 -50.50 -1.08
CA ILE A 159 50.55 -51.48 -0.09
C ILE A 159 50.92 -52.78 -0.83
N GLY A 160 52.22 -53.07 -0.88
CA GLY A 160 52.74 -54.39 -1.23
C GLY A 160 52.56 -55.37 -0.07
N ARG A 161 52.49 -56.66 -0.40
CA ARG A 161 52.64 -57.73 0.58
C ARG A 161 53.65 -58.75 0.05
N SER A 162 54.53 -59.08 0.98
CA SER A 162 55.54 -60.14 1.05
C SER A 162 55.08 -61.49 0.52
#